data_AF-A0A2I1N8I1-F1
#
_entry.id   AF-A0A2I1N8I1-F1
#
_cell.length_a   1.000
_cell.length_b   1.000
_cell.length_c   1.000
_cell.angle_alpha   90.00
_cell.angle_beta   90.00
_cell.angle_gamma   90.00
#
_symmetry.space_group_name_H-M   'P 1'
#
loop_
_entity.id
_entity.type
_entity.pdbx_description
1 polymer ?
#
loop_
_entity_poly.entity_id
_entity_poly.type
_entity_poly.pdbx_seq_one_letter_code
_entity_poly.pdbx_strand_id
1 'polypeptide(L)'
;MLIKADEFASAYDVSIRALYVLKNYDKKNKNYERFKVVNGRLFVDYEAFFKVENEINLARNLYYKIIDDFKNEYEMAGYFAKKIGVKQVNLYNVFRNFTFYGNNASHSNKRELLIKAFKEYLKDLK
;
A
#
# COMPACT_ATOMS: atom_id res chain seq x y z
N MET A 1 1.39 10.97 10.98
CA MET A 1 2.38 11.82 11.70
C MET A 1 2.78 12.95 10.76
N LEU A 2 2.78 14.20 11.23
CA LEU A 2 3.18 15.35 10.38
C LEU A 2 4.64 15.72 10.63
N ILE A 3 5.42 15.80 9.56
CA ILE A 3 6.84 16.16 9.59
C ILE A 3 7.02 17.42 8.74
N LYS A 4 7.85 18.39 9.14
CA LYS A 4 8.13 19.54 8.27
C LYS A 4 8.81 19.07 6.99
N ALA A 5 8.51 19.71 5.86
CA ALA A 5 8.99 19.24 4.56
C ALA A 5 10.53 19.23 4.42
N ASP A 6 11.23 20.16 5.06
CA ASP A 6 12.70 20.22 5.14
C ASP A 6 13.28 19.07 5.98
N GLU A 7 12.70 18.82 7.16
CA GLU A 7 13.07 17.69 8.02
C GLU A 7 12.82 16.35 7.30
N PHE A 8 11.67 16.21 6.63
CA PHE A 8 11.32 15.02 5.85
C PHE A 8 12.27 14.82 4.67
N ALA A 9 12.54 15.88 3.90
CA ALA A 9 13.46 15.83 2.77
C ALA A 9 14.85 15.32 3.19
N SER A 10 15.36 15.82 4.31
CA SER A 10 16.64 15.39 4.87
C SER A 10 16.62 13.95 5.38
N ALA A 11 15.56 13.52 6.05
CA ALA A 11 15.50 12.21 6.71
C ALA A 11 15.34 11.05 5.72
N TYR A 12 14.67 11.26 4.59
CA TYR A 12 14.33 10.22 3.61
C TYR A 12 15.07 10.36 2.28
N ASP A 13 16.10 11.21 2.23
CA ASP A 13 16.89 11.48 1.01
C ASP A 13 16.01 11.86 -0.20
N VAL A 14 15.00 12.71 0.05
CA VAL A 14 14.10 13.22 -0.98
C VAL A 14 14.36 14.71 -1.16
N SER A 15 14.65 15.15 -2.38
CA SER A 15 14.85 16.58 -2.60
C SER A 15 13.58 17.39 -2.25
N ILE A 16 13.77 18.54 -1.60
CA ILE A 16 12.67 19.45 -1.26
C ILE A 16 11.87 19.85 -2.52
N ARG A 17 12.56 19.99 -3.66
CA ARG A 17 11.95 20.27 -4.98
C ARG A 17 10.99 19.15 -5.40
N ALA A 18 11.35 17.88 -5.20
CA ALA A 18 10.47 16.76 -5.51
C ALA A 18 9.18 16.80 -4.67
N LEU A 19 9.26 17.17 -3.39
CA LEU A 19 8.08 17.33 -2.53
C LEU A 19 7.13 18.41 -3.06
N TYR A 20 7.64 19.56 -3.50
CA TYR A 20 6.80 20.61 -4.11
C TYR A 20 6.18 20.19 -5.46
N VAL A 21 6.94 19.49 -6.31
CA VAL A 21 6.42 18.94 -7.57
C VAL A 21 5.29 17.96 -7.28
N LEU A 22 5.50 17.05 -6.32
CA LEU A 22 4.51 16.05 -5.94
C LEU A 22 3.25 16.68 -5.33
N LYS A 23 3.40 17.71 -4.46
CA LYS A 23 2.28 18.48 -3.93
C LYS A 23 1.44 19.12 -5.04
N ASN A 24 2.06 19.69 -6.07
CA ASN A 24 1.35 20.32 -7.17
C ASN A 24 0.64 19.27 -8.05
N TYR A 25 1.27 18.13 -8.28
CA TYR A 25 0.65 16.99 -8.95
C TYR A 25 -0.57 16.47 -8.18
N ASP A 26 -0.44 16.30 -6.87
CA ASP A 26 -1.52 15.87 -5.97
C ASP A 26 -2.70 16.84 -6.00
N LYS A 27 -2.42 18.15 -5.91
CA LYS A 27 -3.42 19.20 -6.07
C LYS A 27 -4.15 19.11 -7.42
N LYS A 28 -3.42 18.88 -8.53
CA LYS A 28 -4.01 18.72 -9.86
C LYS A 28 -4.94 17.51 -9.93
N ASN A 29 -4.60 16.43 -9.24
CA ASN A 29 -5.39 15.19 -9.20
C ASN A 29 -6.41 15.14 -8.04
N LYS A 30 -6.61 16.26 -7.32
CA LYS A 30 -7.52 16.35 -6.17
C LYS A 30 -7.18 15.36 -5.03
N ASN A 31 -5.93 14.95 -4.91
CA ASN A 31 -5.41 14.22 -3.76
C ASN A 31 -4.79 15.21 -2.79
N TYR A 32 -5.23 15.24 -1.53
CA TYR A 32 -4.77 16.21 -0.54
C TYR A 32 -4.24 15.56 0.74
N GLU A 33 -4.07 14.25 0.75
CA GLU A 33 -3.78 13.51 1.98
C GLU A 33 -2.33 13.70 2.45
N ARG A 34 -1.38 13.79 1.50
CA ARG A 34 0.06 13.73 1.79
C ARG A 34 0.70 15.04 2.24
N PHE A 35 0.09 16.17 1.94
CA PHE A 35 0.69 17.49 2.17
C PHE A 35 -0.28 18.42 2.88
N LYS A 36 0.19 19.07 3.95
CA LYS A 36 -0.57 20.06 4.72
C LYS A 36 0.22 21.35 4.82
N VAL A 37 -0.47 22.48 4.79
CA VAL A 37 0.16 23.78 5.06
C VAL A 37 -0.37 24.28 6.39
N VAL A 38 0.51 24.47 7.37
CA VAL A 38 0.16 24.96 8.71
C VAL A 38 1.01 26.20 8.97
N ASN A 39 0.36 27.34 9.24
CA ASN A 39 1.02 28.64 9.46
C ASN A 39 2.03 29.00 8.35
N GLY A 40 1.65 28.79 7.08
CA GLY A 40 2.48 29.06 5.91
C GLY A 40 3.63 28.07 5.66
N ARG A 41 3.85 27.09 6.55
CA ARG A 41 4.89 26.07 6.41
C ARG A 41 4.32 24.78 5.84
N LEU A 42 5.09 24.11 4.97
CA LEU A 42 4.71 22.84 4.37
C LEU A 42 5.07 21.67 5.29
N PHE A 43 4.10 20.80 5.53
CA PHE A 43 4.23 19.56 6.26
C PHE A 43 3.87 18.38 5.36
N VAL A 44 4.57 17.27 5.55
CA VAL A 44 4.32 15.98 4.92
C VAL A 44 3.65 15.08 5.94
N ASP A 45 2.53 14.47 5.56
CA ASP A 45 1.91 13.40 6.35
C ASP A 45 2.57 12.08 6.01
N TYR A 46 3.41 11.58 6.92
CA TYR A 46 4.22 10.38 6.72
C TYR A 46 3.38 9.17 6.30
N GLU A 47 2.25 8.94 6.98
CA GLU A 47 1.40 7.78 6.73
C GLU A 47 0.77 7.85 5.34
N ALA A 48 0.30 9.03 4.95
CA ALA A 48 -0.25 9.22 3.61
C ALA A 48 0.85 9.15 2.54
N PHE A 49 2.05 9.66 2.83
CA PHE A 49 3.17 9.65 1.90
C PHE A 49 3.61 8.22 1.55
N PHE A 50 3.75 7.37 2.57
CA PHE A 50 4.16 5.98 2.43
C PHE A 50 2.99 4.99 2.42
N LYS A 51 1.72 5.44 2.31
CA LYS A 51 0.52 4.60 2.41
C LYS A 51 0.64 3.32 1.57
N VAL A 52 0.98 3.46 0.29
CA VAL A 52 1.10 2.34 -0.65
C VAL A 52 2.19 1.35 -0.22
N GLU A 53 3.35 1.86 0.16
CA GLU A 53 4.48 1.02 0.58
C GLU A 53 4.17 0.28 1.90
N ASN A 54 3.59 0.99 2.87
CA ASN A 54 3.15 0.42 4.14
C ASN A 54 2.10 -0.68 3.93
N GLU A 55 1.16 -0.48 3.01
CA GLU A 55 0.17 -1.48 2.65
C GLU A 55 0.79 -2.69 1.94
N ILE A 56 1.75 -2.48 1.02
CA ILE A 56 2.48 -3.58 0.36
C ILE A 56 3.23 -4.41 1.40
N ASN A 57 3.94 -3.75 2.32
CA ASN A 57 4.68 -4.41 3.38
C ASN A 57 3.73 -5.16 4.33
N LEU A 58 2.58 -4.57 4.68
CA LEU A 58 1.56 -5.23 5.48
C LEU A 58 1.00 -6.46 4.77
N ALA A 59 0.66 -6.35 3.48
CA ALA A 59 0.16 -7.49 2.69
C ALA A 59 1.19 -8.63 2.63
N ARG A 60 2.48 -8.29 2.45
CA ARG A 60 3.58 -9.26 2.46
C ARG A 60 3.73 -9.95 3.83
N ASN A 61 3.69 -9.18 4.91
CA ASN A 61 3.79 -9.73 6.27
C ASN A 61 2.61 -10.66 6.60
N LEU A 62 1.41 -10.31 6.15
CA LEU A 62 0.23 -11.16 6.32
C LEU A 62 0.33 -12.42 5.46
N TYR A 63 0.80 -12.30 4.21
CA TYR A 63 1.03 -13.44 3.33
C TYR A 63 1.92 -14.49 3.99
N TYR A 64 3.06 -14.08 4.57
CA TYR A 64 3.98 -15.01 5.25
C TYR A 64 3.38 -15.68 6.48
N LYS A 65 2.38 -15.08 7.12
CA LYS A 65 1.68 -15.70 8.26
C LYS A 65 0.65 -16.75 7.84
N ILE A 66 0.27 -16.77 6.57
CA ILE A 66 -0.87 -17.54 6.06
C ILE A 66 -0.42 -18.62 5.09
N ILE A 67 0.68 -18.42 4.35
CA ILE A 67 1.07 -19.31 3.24
C ILE A 67 1.26 -20.76 3.68
N ASP A 68 1.75 -21.00 4.90
CA ASP A 68 1.98 -22.34 5.44
C ASP A 68 0.68 -23.11 5.75
N ASP A 69 -0.47 -22.42 5.80
CA ASP A 69 -1.79 -23.05 5.95
C ASP A 69 -2.31 -23.66 4.63
N PHE A 70 -1.63 -23.40 3.52
CA PHE A 70 -1.99 -23.86 2.18
C PHE A 70 -0.89 -24.76 1.61
N LYS A 71 -1.24 -25.69 0.70
CA LYS A 71 -0.27 -26.59 0.07
C LYS A 71 0.74 -25.85 -0.80
N ASN A 72 0.33 -24.73 -1.40
CA ASN A 72 1.15 -23.87 -2.25
C ASN A 72 0.44 -22.53 -2.54
N GLU A 73 1.16 -21.60 -3.18
CA GLU A 73 0.65 -20.27 -3.53
C GLU A 73 -0.53 -20.32 -4.51
N TYR A 74 -0.63 -21.36 -5.34
CA TYR A 74 -1.74 -21.48 -6.29
C TYR A 74 -3.05 -21.79 -5.57
N GLU A 75 -3.03 -22.69 -4.59
CA GLU A 75 -4.17 -22.99 -3.73
C GLU A 75 -4.60 -21.77 -2.91
N MET A 76 -3.63 -21.10 -2.27
CA MET A 76 -3.86 -19.86 -1.53
C MET A 76 -4.50 -18.79 -2.44
N ALA A 77 -3.98 -18.62 -3.66
CA ALA A 77 -4.55 -17.69 -4.63
C ALA A 77 -5.99 -18.07 -5.00
N GLY A 78 -6.32 -19.35 -5.10
CA GLY A 78 -7.68 -19.81 -5.37
C GLY A 78 -8.67 -19.43 -4.26
N TYR A 79 -8.24 -19.53 -3.01
CA TYR A 79 -9.03 -19.14 -1.84
C TYR A 79 -9.29 -17.63 -1.80
N PHE A 80 -8.24 -16.81 -1.89
CA PHE A 80 -8.36 -15.36 -1.75
C PHE A 80 -8.89 -14.65 -3.00
N ALA A 81 -8.65 -15.19 -4.20
CA ALA A 81 -9.09 -14.54 -5.44
C ALA A 81 -10.61 -14.38 -5.51
N LYS A 82 -11.36 -15.37 -4.98
CA LYS A 82 -12.82 -15.31 -4.87
C LYS A 82 -13.28 -14.18 -3.93
N LYS A 83 -12.59 -14.01 -2.79
CA LYS A 83 -12.94 -13.00 -1.78
C LYS A 83 -12.72 -11.56 -2.26
N ILE A 84 -11.74 -11.35 -3.15
CA ILE A 84 -11.39 -10.00 -3.64
C ILE A 84 -11.80 -9.74 -5.09
N GLY A 85 -12.55 -10.66 -5.71
CA GLY A 85 -13.08 -10.49 -7.06
C GLY A 85 -12.04 -10.44 -8.17
N VAL A 86 -10.97 -11.24 -8.08
CA VAL A 86 -9.92 -11.31 -9.11
C VAL A 86 -9.78 -12.73 -9.67
N LYS A 87 -9.10 -12.87 -10.81
CA LYS A 87 -8.76 -14.20 -11.34
C LYS A 87 -7.65 -14.82 -10.51
N GLN A 88 -7.77 -16.11 -10.18
CA GLN A 88 -6.75 -16.87 -9.43
C GLN A 88 -5.35 -16.73 -10.04
N VAL A 89 -5.22 -16.86 -11.37
CA VAL A 89 -3.92 -16.72 -12.05
C VAL A 89 -3.28 -15.35 -11.84
N ASN A 90 -4.08 -14.29 -11.76
CA ASN A 90 -3.57 -12.94 -11.53
C ASN A 90 -3.07 -12.78 -10.09
N LEU A 91 -3.80 -13.33 -9.12
CA LEU A 91 -3.40 -13.27 -7.71
C LEU A 91 -2.18 -14.18 -7.44
N TYR A 92 -2.13 -15.34 -8.07
CA TYR A 92 -0.96 -16.22 -8.04
C TYR A 92 0.30 -15.51 -8.55
N ASN A 93 0.21 -14.79 -9.68
CA ASN A 93 1.33 -13.99 -10.19
C ASN A 93 1.74 -12.87 -9.24
N VAL A 94 0.79 -12.32 -8.46
CA VAL A 94 1.07 -11.30 -7.45
C VAL A 94 1.85 -11.88 -6.28
N PHE A 95 1.47 -13.08 -5.80
CA PHE A 95 2.18 -13.79 -4.74
C PHE A 95 3.58 -14.19 -5.20
N ARG A 96 3.69 -14.86 -6.35
CA ARG A 96 4.97 -15.35 -6.90
C ARG A 96 5.99 -14.23 -7.13
N ASN A 97 5.54 -13.06 -7.60
CA ASN A 97 6.43 -11.94 -7.90
C ASN A 97 6.56 -10.93 -6.73
N PHE A 98 5.92 -11.18 -5.58
CA PHE A 98 5.92 -10.29 -4.42
C PHE A 98 5.54 -8.83 -4.72
N THR A 99 4.70 -8.62 -5.74
CA THR A 99 4.36 -7.27 -6.23
C THR A 99 3.19 -6.64 -5.49
N PHE A 100 2.39 -7.43 -4.74
CA PHE A 100 1.24 -7.04 -3.90
C PHE A 100 0.44 -5.83 -4.38
N TYR A 101 0.17 -5.76 -5.68
CA TYR A 101 -0.52 -4.66 -6.35
C TYR A 101 0.09 -3.28 -6.05
N GLY A 102 1.07 -2.84 -6.85
CA GLY A 102 1.68 -1.51 -6.75
C GLY A 102 0.73 -0.32 -7.01
N ASN A 103 1.27 0.90 -7.06
CA ASN A 103 0.50 2.14 -7.23
C ASN A 103 0.03 2.37 -8.69
N ASN A 104 -0.81 1.48 -9.21
CA ASN A 104 -1.44 1.63 -10.52
C ASN A 104 -2.96 1.81 -10.37
N ALA A 105 -3.55 2.62 -11.26
CA ALA A 105 -5.00 2.88 -11.25
C ALA A 105 -5.85 1.59 -11.36
N SER A 106 -5.36 0.57 -12.08
CA SER A 106 -6.00 -0.74 -12.20
C SER A 106 -5.96 -1.59 -10.91
N HIS A 107 -5.22 -1.13 -9.90
CA HIS A 107 -4.94 -1.81 -8.64
C HIS A 107 -5.50 -1.06 -7.42
N SER A 108 -6.12 0.10 -7.62
CA SER A 108 -6.36 1.12 -6.58
C SER A 108 -6.99 0.57 -5.29
N ASN A 109 -7.84 -0.46 -5.36
CA ASN A 109 -8.47 -1.06 -4.17
C ASN A 109 -8.12 -2.54 -3.94
N LYS A 110 -7.38 -3.20 -4.86
CA LYS A 110 -7.11 -4.65 -4.76
C LYS A 110 -6.20 -5.00 -3.59
N ARG A 111 -5.26 -4.10 -3.27
CA ARG A 111 -4.34 -4.25 -2.13
C ARG A 111 -5.09 -4.16 -0.80
N GLU A 112 -5.93 -3.15 -0.63
CA GLU A 112 -6.76 -2.98 0.58
C GLU A 112 -7.71 -4.18 0.77
N LEU A 113 -8.35 -4.65 -0.31
CA LEU A 113 -9.21 -5.85 -0.28
C LEU A 113 -8.44 -7.12 0.11
N LEU A 114 -7.23 -7.30 -0.42
CA LEU A 114 -6.37 -8.45 -0.09
C LEU A 114 -5.94 -8.42 1.38
N ILE A 115 -5.49 -7.26 1.88
CA ILE A 115 -5.14 -7.07 3.29
C ILE A 115 -6.34 -7.38 4.19
N LYS A 116 -7.54 -6.91 3.82
CA LYS A 116 -8.78 -7.20 4.56
C LYS A 116 -9.06 -8.70 4.60
N ALA A 117 -9.02 -9.37 3.44
CA ALA A 117 -9.27 -10.80 3.35
C ALA A 117 -8.25 -11.63 4.15
N PHE A 118 -6.97 -11.24 4.15
CA PHE A 118 -5.94 -11.87 4.97
C PHE A 118 -6.19 -11.69 6.47
N LYS A 119 -6.54 -10.47 6.90
CA LYS A 119 -6.87 -10.19 8.31
C LYS A 119 -8.10 -10.96 8.77
N GLU A 120 -9.12 -11.10 7.91
CA GLU A 120 -10.31 -11.89 8.21
C GLU A 120 -9.95 -13.37 8.37
N TYR A 121 -9.17 -13.93 7.44
CA TYR A 121 -8.71 -15.32 7.54
C TYR A 121 -7.96 -15.62 8.84
N LEU A 122 -7.03 -14.74 9.25
CA LEU A 122 -6.28 -14.89 10.50
C LEU A 122 -7.13 -14.71 11.76
N LYS A 123 -8.29 -14.07 11.67
CA LYS A 123 -9.26 -14.00 12.78
C LYS A 123 -10.05 -15.30 12.90
N ASP A 124 -10.44 -15.89 11.77
CA ASP A 124 -11.23 -17.12 11.74
C ASP A 124 -10.42 -18.36 12.20
N LEU A 125 -9.08 -18.29 12.17
CA LEU A 125 -8.18 -19.32 12.68
C LEU A 125 -7.96 -19.30 14.20
N LYS A 126 -8.37 -18.23 14.89
CA LYS A 126 -8.22 -18.05 16.35
C LYS A 126 -9.54 -18.23 17.08
#